data_AF-A0A537XG20-F1
#
_entry.id   AF-A0A537XG20-F1
#
_cell.length_a   1.000
_cell.length_b   1.000
_cell.length_c   1.000
_cell.angle_alpha   90.00
_cell.angle_beta   90.00
_cell.angle_gamma   90.00
#
_symmetry.space_group_name_H-M   'P 1'
#
loop_
_entity.id
_entity.type
_entity.pdbx_description
1 polymer ?
#
loop_
_entity_poly.entity_id
_entity_poly.type
_entity_poly.pdbx_seq_one_letter_code
_entity_poly.pdbx_strand_id
1 'polypeptide(L)'
;MDNRINEIRRKISVLRADMMEVEAAIRGQIKQDLDCAESAARLFAMRQEVVAWIGDWKAAGGGERLPTVQERLKENHRSPEKNKPEKNKPEKNNKSEKLRVVARR
;
A
#
# COMPACT_ATOMS: atom_id res chain seq x y z
N MET A 1 5.81 -9.20 0.03
CA MET A 1 5.46 -9.35 1.46
C MET A 1 6.63 -8.77 2.22
N ASP A 2 6.54 -7.50 2.60
CA ASP A 2 7.69 -6.79 3.15
C ASP A 2 7.89 -7.24 4.59
N ASN A 3 8.91 -8.06 4.81
CA ASN A 3 9.24 -8.65 6.11
C ASN A 3 9.31 -7.59 7.22
N ARG A 4 9.78 -6.39 6.86
CA ARG A 4 9.86 -5.21 7.73
C ARG A 4 8.49 -4.72 8.23
N ILE A 5 7.47 -4.64 7.37
CA ILE A 5 6.12 -4.17 7.77
C ILE A 5 5.49 -5.17 8.75
N ASN A 6 5.65 -6.47 8.48
CA ASN A 6 5.13 -7.52 9.34
C ASN A 6 5.83 -7.52 10.70
N GLU A 7 7.13 -7.28 10.74
CA GLU A 7 7.89 -7.16 11.99
C GLU A 7 7.44 -5.96 12.82
N ILE A 8 7.22 -4.79 12.19
CA ILE A 8 6.69 -3.61 12.90
C ILE A 8 5.30 -3.90 13.48
N ARG A 9 4.42 -4.56 12.72
CA ARG A 9 3.10 -4.98 13.21
C ARG A 9 3.22 -5.92 14.42
N ARG A 10 4.13 -6.90 14.36
CA ARG A 10 4.37 -7.83 15.46
C ARG A 10 4.79 -7.09 16.73
N LYS A 11 5.75 -6.18 16.62
CA LYS A 11 6.23 -5.37 17.75
C LYS A 11 5.13 -4.49 18.35
N ILE A 12 4.32 -3.83 17.51
CA ILE A 12 3.16 -3.05 17.97
C ILE A 12 2.16 -3.94 18.72
N SER A 13 1.88 -5.14 18.21
CA SER A 13 0.95 -6.06 18.87
C SER A 13 1.45 -6.53 20.23
N VAL A 14 2.74 -6.89 20.35
CA VAL A 14 3.36 -7.30 21.62
C VAL A 14 3.31 -6.14 22.61
N LEU A 15 3.78 -4.95 22.21
CA LEU A 15 3.82 -3.79 23.09
C LEU A 15 2.43 -3.36 23.59
N ARG A 16 1.38 -3.52 22.75
CA ARG A 16 0.00 -3.28 23.18
C ARG A 16 -0.50 -4.30 24.21
N ALA A 17 -0.06 -5.56 24.12
CA ALA A 17 -0.38 -6.56 25.14
C ALA A 17 0.28 -6.18 26.47
N ASP A 18 1.56 -5.83 26.46
CA ASP A 18 2.30 -5.39 27.64
C ASP A 18 1.66 -4.13 28.27
N MET A 19 1.20 -3.18 27.43
CA MET A 19 0.45 -2.02 27.90
C MET A 19 -0.84 -2.40 28.63
N MET A 20 -1.58 -3.42 28.18
CA MET A 20 -2.79 -3.88 28.87
C MET A 20 -2.48 -4.46 30.25
N GLU A 21 -1.34 -5.15 30.41
CA GLU A 21 -0.89 -5.67 31.69
C GLU A 21 -0.56 -4.53 32.67
N VAL A 22 0.14 -3.49 32.21
CA VAL A 22 0.43 -2.31 33.03
C VAL A 22 -0.85 -1.53 33.37
N GLU A 23 -1.80 -1.40 32.45
CA GLU A 23 -3.10 -0.79 32.74
C GLU A 23 -3.88 -1.59 33.80
N ALA A 24 -3.82 -2.93 33.76
CA ALA A 24 -4.42 -3.78 34.80
C ALA A 24 -3.72 -3.59 36.16
N ALA A 25 -2.40 -3.47 36.18
CA ALA A 25 -1.63 -3.18 37.39
C ALA A 25 -2.00 -1.82 37.99
N ILE A 26 -2.13 -0.76 37.17
CA ILE A 26 -2.57 0.57 37.61
C ILE A 26 -3.97 0.49 38.24
N ARG A 27 -4.90 -0.21 37.61
CA ARG A 27 -6.25 -0.42 38.18
C ARG A 27 -6.20 -1.15 39.52
N GLY A 28 -5.29 -2.12 39.67
CA GLY A 28 -5.03 -2.83 40.93
C GLY A 28 -4.50 -1.90 42.02
N GLN A 29 -3.52 -1.06 41.70
CA GLN A 29 -2.95 -0.06 42.62
C GLN A 29 -4.02 0.94 43.08
N ILE A 30 -4.80 1.50 42.15
CA ILE A 30 -5.89 2.43 42.47
C ILE A 30 -6.93 1.77 43.39
N LYS A 31 -7.29 0.52 43.12
CA LYS A 31 -8.25 -0.23 43.96
C LYS A 31 -7.75 -0.44 45.40
N GLN A 32 -6.43 -0.41 45.61
CA GLN A 32 -5.79 -0.58 46.91
C GLN A 32 -5.34 0.77 47.51
N ASP A 33 -5.71 1.90 46.91
CA ASP A 33 -5.26 3.24 47.28
C ASP A 33 -3.72 3.39 47.34
N LEU A 34 -3.02 2.64 46.48
CA LEU A 34 -1.57 2.71 46.33
C LEU A 34 -1.16 3.73 45.26
N ASP A 35 0.04 4.28 45.40
CA ASP A 35 0.62 5.15 44.37
C ASP A 35 0.84 4.37 43.06
N CYS A 36 0.40 4.98 41.96
CA CYS A 36 0.51 4.43 40.61
C CYS A 36 1.37 5.29 39.68
N ALA A 37 2.05 6.34 40.18
CA ALA A 37 2.83 7.28 39.38
C ALA A 37 3.89 6.59 38.50
N GLU A 38 4.63 5.62 39.06
CA GLU A 38 5.64 4.85 38.33
C GLU A 38 5.01 4.00 37.20
N SER A 39 3.92 3.29 37.51
CA SER A 39 3.20 2.47 36.53
C SER A 39 2.60 3.33 35.41
N ALA A 40 2.07 4.51 35.75
CA ALA A 40 1.58 5.48 34.79
C ALA A 40 2.71 6.03 33.90
N ALA A 41 3.87 6.37 34.48
CA ALA A 41 5.04 6.80 33.72
C ALA A 41 5.51 5.73 32.71
N ARG A 42 5.55 4.46 33.15
CA ARG A 42 5.83 3.32 32.26
C ARG A 42 4.81 3.20 31.12
N LEU A 43 3.53 3.36 31.42
CA LEU A 43 2.48 3.34 30.39
C LEU A 43 2.65 4.46 29.36
N PHE A 44 3.01 5.67 29.80
CA PHE A 44 3.28 6.77 28.88
C PHE A 44 4.52 6.53 28.00
N ALA A 45 5.58 5.92 28.55
CA ALA A 45 6.76 5.54 27.76
C ALA A 45 6.39 4.54 26.66
N MET A 46 5.66 3.47 26.99
CA MET A 46 5.18 2.50 25.99
C MET A 46 4.26 3.13 24.94
N ARG A 47 3.42 4.09 25.33
CA ARG A 47 2.58 4.85 24.38
C ARG A 47 3.42 5.66 23.39
N GLN A 48 4.52 6.27 23.83
CA GLN A 48 5.45 6.98 22.95
C GLN A 48 6.11 6.02 21.97
N GLU A 49 6.53 4.84 22.43
CA GLU A 49 7.09 3.80 21.56
C GLU A 49 6.09 3.34 20.50
N VAL A 50 4.83 3.08 20.86
CA VAL A 50 3.78 2.71 19.88
C VAL A 50 3.63 3.79 18.81
N VAL A 51 3.66 5.07 19.18
CA VAL A 51 3.59 6.18 18.21
C VAL A 51 4.79 6.18 17.28
N ALA A 52 5.99 5.93 17.79
CA ALA A 52 7.20 5.79 16.98
C ALA A 52 7.09 4.63 15.98
N TRP A 53 6.67 3.45 16.43
CA TRP A 53 6.46 2.29 15.56
C TRP A 53 5.38 2.52 14.49
N ILE A 54 4.31 3.26 14.82
CA ILE A 54 3.29 3.67 13.83
C ILE A 54 3.90 4.63 12.80
N GLY A 55 4.79 5.54 13.22
CA GLY A 55 5.55 6.39 12.32
C GLY A 55 6.41 5.58 11.35
N ASP A 56 7.18 4.62 11.87
CA ASP A 56 8.01 3.72 11.06
C ASP A 56 7.18 2.85 10.11
N TRP A 57 6.03 2.37 10.56
CA TRP A 57 5.10 1.61 9.74
C TRP A 57 4.57 2.43 8.58
N LYS A 58 4.22 3.70 8.80
CA LYS A 58 3.81 4.63 7.75
C LYS A 58 4.95 4.91 6.78
N ALA A 59 6.16 5.17 7.30
CA ALA A 59 7.35 5.42 6.49
C ALA A 59 7.76 4.20 5.64
N ALA A 60 7.44 2.99 6.10
CA ALA A 60 7.63 1.75 5.36
C ALA A 60 6.54 1.47 4.30
N GLY A 61 5.62 2.41 4.04
CA GLY A 61 4.55 2.24 3.05
C GLY A 61 3.31 1.49 3.58
N GLY A 62 3.23 1.23 4.89
CA GLY A 62 2.10 0.51 5.48
C GLY A 62 0.76 1.25 5.40
N GLY A 63 0.79 2.58 5.28
CA GLY A 63 -0.39 3.44 5.17
C GLY A 63 -0.86 3.73 3.74
N GLU A 64 -0.09 3.33 2.72
CA GLU A 64 -0.47 3.54 1.33
C GLU A 64 -1.56 2.55 0.92
N ARG A 65 -2.54 3.00 0.12
CA ARG A 65 -3.63 2.12 -0.33
C ARG A 65 -3.02 0.96 -1.10
N LEU A 66 -3.08 -0.25 -0.52
CA LEU A 66 -2.68 -1.45 -1.22
C LEU A 66 -3.54 -1.61 -2.48
N PRO A 67 -2.94 -1.85 -3.66
CA PRO A 67 -3.71 -2.12 -4.86
C PRO A 67 -4.60 -3.33 -4.62
N THR A 68 -5.87 -3.20 -5.01
CA THR A 68 -6.87 -4.25 -4.96
C THR A 68 -6.40 -5.46 -5.76
N VAL A 69 -6.97 -6.64 -5.47
CA VAL A 69 -6.64 -7.87 -6.21
C VAL A 69 -6.79 -7.66 -7.72
N GLN A 70 -7.83 -6.93 -8.15
CA GLN A 70 -8.07 -6.61 -9.56
C GLN A 70 -7.01 -5.68 -10.16
N GLU A 71 -6.58 -4.64 -9.43
CA GLU A 71 -5.50 -3.74 -9.86
C GLU A 71 -4.18 -4.50 -10.01
N ARG A 72 -3.84 -5.34 -9.03
CA ARG A 72 -2.63 -6.20 -9.08
C ARG A 72 -2.66 -7.18 -10.26
N LEU A 73 -3.82 -7.77 -10.55
CA LEU A 73 -3.96 -8.66 -11.69
C LEU A 73 -3.80 -7.89 -13.00
N LYS A 74 -4.46 -6.73 -13.17
CA LYS A 74 -4.32 -5.89 -14.39
C LYS A 74 -2.89 -5.45 -14.66
N GLU A 75 -2.14 -5.11 -13.61
CA GLU A 75 -0.74 -4.68 -13.69
C GLU A 75 0.19 -5.82 -14.13
N ASN A 76 0.00 -7.03 -13.59
CA ASN A 76 0.75 -8.22 -14.00
C ASN A 76 0.40 -8.71 -15.42
N HIS A 77 -0.81 -8.43 -15.92
CA HIS A 77 -1.23 -8.80 -17.29
C HIS A 77 -0.88 -7.72 -18.33
N ARG A 78 -0.31 -6.58 -17.92
CA ARG A 78 0.23 -5.58 -18.83
C ARG A 78 1.55 -6.11 -19.40
N SER A 79 1.45 -6.95 -20.43
CA SER A 79 2.61 -7.38 -21.23
C SER A 79 3.41 -6.15 -21.67
N PRO A 80 4.75 -6.24 -21.76
CA PRO A 80 5.57 -5.16 -22.29
C PRO A 80 5.01 -4.82 -23.67
N GLU A 81 4.85 -3.52 -23.92
CA GLU A 81 4.40 -2.99 -25.19
C GLU A 81 5.05 -3.78 -26.33
N LYS A 82 4.21 -4.48 -27.11
CA LYS A 82 4.65 -4.97 -28.40
C LYS A 82 4.94 -3.73 -29.23
N ASN A 83 6.17 -3.25 -29.17
CA ASN A 83 6.80 -2.49 -30.23
C ASN A 83 6.48 -3.24 -31.52
N LYS A 84 5.50 -2.75 -32.30
CA LYS A 84 5.32 -3.22 -33.67
C LYS A 84 6.41 -2.53 -34.47
N PRO A 85 7.44 -3.23 -34.99
CA PRO A 85 8.22 -2.67 -36.07
C PRO A 85 7.28 -2.57 -37.27
N GLU A 86 7.12 -1.36 -37.77
CA GLU A 86 6.45 -1.05 -39.02
C GLU A 86 7.24 -1.72 -40.16
N LYS A 87 6.90 -2.98 -40.48
CA LYS A 87 7.48 -3.70 -41.60
C LYS A 87 6.69 -3.36 -42.86
N ASN A 88 7.36 -2.59 -43.72
CA ASN A 88 7.17 -2.45 -45.16
C ASN A 88 6.39 -3.62 -45.79
N LYS A 89 5.31 -3.30 -46.49
CA LYS A 89 4.73 -4.18 -47.52
C LYS A 89 4.91 -3.53 -48.89
N PRO A 90 5.53 -4.22 -49.87
CA PRO A 90 5.65 -3.69 -51.21
C PRO A 90 4.42 -4.06 -52.07
N GLU A 91 4.17 -3.21 -53.07
CA GLU A 91 3.72 -3.55 -54.43
C GLU A 91 2.26 -4.03 -54.66
N LYS A 92 1.45 -3.25 -55.40
CA LYS A 92 1.21 -3.43 -56.86
C LYS A 92 0.04 -2.59 -57.39
N ASN A 93 0.30 -2.03 -58.57
CA ASN A 93 -0.62 -1.37 -59.49
C ASN A 93 -1.99 -2.04 -59.59
N ASN A 94 -3.05 -1.24 -59.62
CA ASN A 94 -4.23 -1.51 -60.44
C ASN A 94 -4.64 -0.23 -61.17
N LYS A 95 -4.37 -0.22 -62.47
CA LYS A 95 -4.95 0.69 -63.46
C LYS A 95 -6.44 0.38 -63.62
N SER A 96 -7.15 1.42 -64.05
CA SER A 96 -8.43 1.44 -64.77
C SER A 96 -9.73 1.53 -63.96
N GLU A 97 -10.61 2.34 -64.56
CA GLU A 97 -12.04 2.58 -64.30
C GLU A 97 -12.38 3.61 -63.21
N LYS A 98 -13.13 4.68 -63.46
CA LYS A 98 -13.89 5.16 -64.64
C LYS A 98 -14.08 6.68 -64.44
N LEU A 99 -13.79 7.47 -65.47
CA LEU A 99 -14.20 8.87 -65.57
C LEU A 99 -15.73 8.94 -65.55
N ARG A 100 -16.31 9.48 -64.47
CA ARG A 100 -17.71 9.92 -64.45
C ARG A 100 -17.75 11.43 -64.63
N VAL A 101 -18.01 11.82 -65.88
CA VAL A 101 -18.93 12.87 -66.32
C VAL A 101 -18.93 14.16 -65.48
N VAL A 102 -18.17 15.15 -65.93
CA VAL A 102 -18.40 16.56 -65.60
C VAL A 102 -19.69 16.99 -66.29
N ALA A 103 -20.70 17.33 -65.48
CA ALA A 103 -21.91 17.97 -65.94
C ALA A 103 -21.56 19.34 -66.56
N ARG A 104 -22.11 19.55 -67.75
CA ARG A 104 -21.98 20.72 -68.60
C ARG A 104 -22.74 21.93 -68.02
N ARG A 105 -22.16 23.10 -68.32
CA ARG A 105 -22.78 24.37 -68.74
C ARG A 105 -23.76 25.06 -67.81
#